data_AF-A0A956A0L5-F1
#
_entry.id   AF-A0A956A0L5-F1
#
_cell.length_a   1.000
_cell.length_b   1.000
_cell.length_c   1.000
_cell.angle_alpha   90.00
_cell.angle_beta   90.00
_cell.angle_gamma   90.00
#
_symmetry.space_group_name_H-M   'P 1'
#
loop_
_entity.id
_entity.type
_entity.pdbx_description
1 polymer ?
#
loop_
_entity_poly.entity_id
_entity_poly.type
_entity_poly.pdbx_seq_one_letter_code
_entity_poly.pdbx_strand_id
1 'polypeptide(L)'
;MSADRAALALAALAWLATACAHSGGTQGGGGAEPDAEVVALAGALAGLDAAVDAGEARLAAQTALAATREVAEVYRMTWPPQLHNALVNSGLRERGLCCHWAEDMAARLRALDLR
;
A
#
# COMPACT_ATOMS: atom_id res chain seq x y z
N MET A 1 16.56 42.84 9.72
CA MET A 1 15.99 42.04 10.84
C MET A 1 14.49 41.71 10.71
N SER A 2 13.64 42.58 10.13
CA SER A 2 12.22 42.23 9.86
C SER A 2 12.02 41.52 8.51
N ALA A 3 12.67 42.00 7.45
CA ALA A 3 12.59 41.42 6.10
C ALA A 3 13.16 39.99 6.03
N ASP A 4 14.21 39.71 6.80
CA ASP A 4 14.88 38.39 6.82
C ASP A 4 13.97 37.31 7.43
N ARG A 5 13.17 37.67 8.44
CA ARG A 5 12.22 36.75 9.08
C ARG A 5 11.00 36.48 8.20
N ALA A 6 10.54 37.49 7.47
CA ALA A 6 9.47 37.34 6.48
C ALA A 6 9.92 36.46 5.29
N ALA A 7 11.14 36.66 4.80
CA ALA A 7 11.72 35.84 3.74
C ALA A 7 11.91 34.38 4.17
N LEU A 8 12.40 34.14 5.39
CA LEU A 8 12.53 32.79 5.95
C LEU A 8 11.17 32.12 6.20
N ALA A 9 10.16 32.87 6.64
CA ALA A 9 8.80 32.34 6.82
C ALA A 9 8.15 31.97 5.48
N LEU A 10 8.32 32.81 4.45
CA LEU A 10 7.81 32.53 3.10
C LEU A 10 8.54 31.36 2.44
N ALA A 11 9.86 31.25 2.64
CA ALA A 11 10.62 30.09 2.18
C ALA A 11 10.16 28.80 2.89
N ALA A 12 9.93 28.82 4.20
CA ALA A 12 9.43 27.66 4.95
C ALA A 12 8.02 27.24 4.51
N LEU A 13 7.13 28.19 4.20
CA LEU A 13 5.80 27.91 3.63
C LEU A 13 5.88 27.29 2.23
N ALA A 14 6.84 27.71 1.40
CA ALA A 14 7.06 27.13 0.07
C ALA A 14 7.58 25.68 0.14
N TRP A 15 8.42 25.34 1.13
CA TRP A 15 8.89 23.97 1.38
C TRP A 15 7.78 23.01 1.84
N LEU A 16 6.76 23.52 2.54
CA LEU A 16 5.59 22.72 2.94
C LEU A 16 4.64 22.42 1.76
N ALA A 17 4.64 23.27 0.73
CA ALA A 17 3.75 23.12 -0.43
C ALA A 17 4.28 22.15 -1.51
N THR A 18 5.60 21.96 -1.59
CA THR A 18 6.23 21.07 -2.60
C THR A 18 6.29 19.60 -2.19
N ALA A 19 5.97 19.26 -0.95
CA ALA A 19 5.97 17.87 -0.45
C ALA A 19 4.76 17.02 -0.90
N CYS A 20 3.78 17.61 -1.61
CA CYS A 20 2.51 16.95 -1.94
C CYS A 20 2.32 16.57 -3.42
N ALA A 21 3.36 16.68 -4.26
CA ALA A 21 3.29 16.25 -5.65
C ALA A 21 4.01 14.91 -5.87
N HIS A 22 3.68 13.87 -5.09
CA HIS A 22 3.87 12.51 -5.58
C HIS A 22 2.55 12.09 -6.22
N SER A 23 2.48 12.28 -7.54
CA SER A 23 1.43 11.70 -8.36
C SER A 23 1.50 10.19 -8.20
N GLY A 24 0.70 9.64 -7.29
CA GLY A 24 0.43 8.21 -7.19
C GLY A 24 -0.25 7.80 -8.49
N GLY A 25 0.55 7.46 -9.49
CA GLY A 25 0.08 7.01 -10.79
C GLY A 25 -0.76 5.76 -10.61
N THR A 26 -2.07 5.89 -10.73
CA THR A 26 -2.99 4.77 -10.92
C THR A 26 -2.69 4.18 -12.29
N GLN A 27 -1.80 3.19 -12.37
CA GLN A 27 -1.69 2.37 -13.57
C GLN A 27 -2.83 1.33 -13.56
N GLY A 28 -3.99 1.78 -14.05
CA GLY A 28 -5.00 0.87 -14.58
C GLY A 28 -4.57 0.45 -15.99
N GLY A 29 -4.07 -0.79 -16.13
CA GLY A 29 -3.69 -1.36 -17.41
C GLY A 29 -4.39 -2.70 -17.62
N GLY A 30 -5.51 -2.69 -18.35
CA GLY A 30 -6.17 -3.89 -18.84
C GLY A 30 -5.44 -4.47 -20.05
N GLY A 31 -5.03 -5.73 -19.96
CA GLY A 31 -4.45 -6.52 -21.05
C GLY A 31 -3.95 -7.88 -20.55
N ALA A 32 -4.14 -8.94 -21.34
CA ALA A 32 -3.99 -10.36 -20.98
C ALA A 32 -2.55 -10.87 -20.75
N GLU A 33 -1.62 -9.99 -20.35
CA GLU A 33 -0.29 -10.36 -19.86
C GLU A 33 -0.35 -10.64 -18.35
N PRO A 34 0.42 -11.60 -17.82
CA PRO A 34 0.57 -11.74 -16.37
C PRO A 34 1.03 -10.41 -15.77
N ASP A 35 0.27 -9.86 -14.82
CA ASP A 35 0.62 -8.64 -14.09
C ASP A 35 2.08 -8.74 -13.63
N ALA A 36 2.93 -7.82 -14.10
CA ALA A 36 4.38 -7.88 -13.85
C ALA A 36 4.70 -7.91 -12.35
N GLU A 37 3.85 -7.29 -11.52
CA GLU A 37 3.95 -7.33 -10.07
C GLU A 37 3.72 -8.75 -9.53
N VAL A 38 2.75 -9.47 -10.10
CA VAL A 38 2.48 -10.87 -9.74
C VAL A 38 3.67 -11.75 -10.10
N VAL A 39 4.25 -11.58 -11.30
CA VAL A 39 5.41 -12.36 -11.73
C VAL A 39 6.60 -12.11 -10.80
N ALA A 40 6.87 -10.85 -10.49
CA ALA A 40 7.97 -10.47 -9.61
C ALA A 40 7.78 -11.03 -8.18
N LEU A 41 6.59 -10.86 -7.60
CA LEU A 41 6.29 -11.35 -6.26
C LEU A 41 6.28 -12.88 -6.19
N ALA A 42 5.70 -13.56 -7.18
CA ALA A 42 5.71 -15.03 -7.25
C ALA A 42 7.14 -15.58 -7.33
N GLY A 43 8.00 -14.95 -8.15
CA GLY A 43 9.41 -15.32 -8.23
C GLY A 43 10.16 -15.10 -6.92
N ALA A 44 9.90 -13.99 -6.22
CA ALA A 44 10.49 -13.73 -4.91
C ALA A 44 10.03 -14.75 -3.85
N LEU A 45 8.75 -15.12 -3.84
CA LEU A 45 8.18 -16.12 -2.93
C LEU A 45 8.76 -17.52 -3.19
N ALA A 46 8.81 -17.95 -4.45
CA ALA A 46 9.41 -19.22 -4.84
C ALA A 46 10.93 -19.26 -4.55
N GLY A 47 11.59 -18.10 -4.49
CA GLY A 47 13.00 -17.97 -4.16
C GLY A 47 13.33 -18.03 -2.66
N LEU A 48 12.33 -18.12 -1.77
CA LEU A 48 12.55 -18.16 -0.32
C LEU A 48 13.15 -19.50 0.14
N ASP A 49 12.72 -20.61 -0.45
CA ASP A 49 13.25 -21.96 -0.19
C ASP A 49 12.98 -22.86 -1.40
N ALA A 50 13.85 -23.82 -1.67
CA ALA A 50 13.71 -24.75 -2.79
C ALA A 50 12.48 -25.67 -2.69
N ALA A 51 11.92 -25.83 -1.48
CA ALA A 51 10.71 -26.60 -1.23
C ALA A 51 9.41 -25.85 -1.56
N VAL A 52 9.46 -24.52 -1.81
CA VAL A 52 8.26 -23.74 -2.13
C VAL A 52 7.73 -24.12 -3.52
N ASP A 53 6.47 -24.56 -3.59
CA ASP A 53 5.81 -24.84 -4.86
C ASP A 53 5.60 -23.54 -5.66
N ALA A 54 6.06 -23.52 -6.91
CA ALA A 54 5.98 -22.33 -7.75
C ALA A 54 4.53 -21.93 -8.09
N GLY A 55 3.62 -22.90 -8.14
CA GLY A 55 2.18 -22.66 -8.34
C GLY A 55 1.55 -22.02 -7.12
N GLU A 56 1.84 -22.52 -5.92
CA GLU A 56 1.38 -21.95 -4.65
C GLU A 56 1.95 -20.54 -4.43
N ALA A 57 3.23 -20.31 -4.75
CA ALA A 57 3.83 -18.98 -4.73
C ALA A 57 3.13 -18.00 -5.68
N ARG A 58 2.76 -18.45 -6.88
CA ARG A 58 2.01 -17.63 -7.84
C ARG A 58 0.60 -17.33 -7.35
N LEU A 59 -0.09 -18.31 -6.78
CA LEU A 59 -1.43 -18.11 -6.23
C LEU A 59 -1.40 -17.13 -5.05
N ALA A 60 -0.44 -17.29 -4.13
CA ALA A 60 -0.23 -16.37 -3.02
C ALA A 60 0.04 -14.93 -3.51
N ALA A 61 0.89 -14.76 -4.53
CA ALA A 61 1.21 -13.45 -5.10
C ALA A 61 -0.02 -12.77 -5.73
N GLN A 62 -0.79 -13.52 -6.53
CA GLN A 62 -2.03 -13.03 -7.13
C GLN A 62 -3.03 -12.59 -6.07
N THR A 63 -3.27 -13.43 -5.07
CA THR A 63 -4.20 -13.14 -3.97
C THR A 63 -3.73 -11.95 -3.15
N ALA A 64 -2.44 -11.86 -2.80
CA ALA A 64 -1.90 -10.76 -2.01
C ALA A 64 -2.03 -9.41 -2.72
N LEU A 65 -1.70 -9.33 -4.01
CA LEU A 65 -1.77 -8.07 -4.77
C LEU A 65 -3.23 -7.64 -5.01
N ALA A 66 -4.10 -8.59 -5.39
CA ALA A 66 -5.53 -8.30 -5.54
C ALA A 66 -6.16 -7.85 -4.20
N ALA A 67 -5.84 -8.55 -3.11
CA ALA A 67 -6.33 -8.23 -1.78
C ALA A 67 -5.87 -6.87 -1.28
N THR A 68 -4.61 -6.51 -1.53
CA THR A 68 -4.07 -5.20 -1.15
C THR A 68 -4.86 -4.07 -1.82
N ARG A 69 -5.15 -4.21 -3.13
CA ARG A 69 -5.94 -3.23 -3.89
C ARG A 69 -7.36 -3.12 -3.32
N GLU A 70 -8.02 -4.25 -3.07
CA GLU A 70 -9.38 -4.27 -2.51
C GLU A 70 -9.46 -3.69 -1.09
N VAL A 71 -8.53 -4.07 -0.20
CA VAL A 71 -8.48 -3.58 1.19
C VAL A 71 -8.23 -2.07 1.22
N ALA A 72 -7.36 -1.55 0.33
CA ALA A 72 -7.14 -0.11 0.19
C ALA A 72 -8.43 0.65 -0.15
N GLU A 73 -9.22 0.10 -1.07
CA GLU A 73 -10.52 0.68 -1.48
C GLU A 73 -11.54 0.61 -0.33
N VAL A 74 -11.70 -0.54 0.32
CA VAL A 74 -12.61 -0.74 1.45
C VAL A 74 -12.28 0.22 2.61
N TYR A 75 -11.00 0.39 2.92
CA TYR A 75 -10.55 1.30 3.97
C TYR A 75 -10.53 2.77 3.53
N ARG A 76 -10.86 3.05 2.26
CA ARG A 76 -10.83 4.38 1.65
C ARG A 76 -9.50 5.08 1.89
N MET A 77 -8.40 4.35 1.75
CA MET A 77 -7.09 4.74 2.29
C MET A 77 -6.70 6.17 1.88
N THR A 78 -6.12 6.91 2.82
CA THR A 78 -5.83 8.34 2.64
C THR A 78 -4.35 8.58 2.86
N TRP A 79 -3.77 9.42 2.01
CA TRP A 79 -2.40 9.85 2.17
C TRP A 79 -2.36 11.21 2.89
N PRO A 80 -1.43 11.43 3.85
CA PRO A 80 -0.38 10.51 4.30
C PRO A 80 -0.89 9.47 5.33
N PRO A 81 -0.14 8.36 5.56
CA PRO A 81 -0.57 7.30 6.49
C PRO A 81 -0.81 7.78 7.93
N GLN A 82 -0.10 8.83 8.38
CA GLN A 82 -0.33 9.44 9.69
C GLN A 82 -1.73 10.05 9.80
N LEU A 83 -2.21 10.70 8.73
CA LEU A 83 -3.56 11.26 8.69
C LEU A 83 -4.61 10.14 8.71
N HIS A 84 -4.41 9.09 7.92
CA HIS A 84 -5.30 7.93 7.93
C HIS A 84 -5.39 7.30 9.32
N ASN A 85 -4.25 7.06 9.97
CA ASN A 85 -4.21 6.51 11.34
C ASN A 85 -4.90 7.44 12.36
N ALA A 86 -4.75 8.77 12.24
CA ALA A 86 -5.44 9.72 13.10
C ALA A 86 -6.97 9.65 12.91
N LEU A 87 -7.45 9.49 11.68
CA LEU A 87 -8.89 9.32 11.39
C LEU A 87 -9.45 8.04 12.02
N VAL A 88 -8.70 6.93 11.99
CA VAL A 88 -9.14 5.67 12.63
C VAL A 88 -9.09 5.79 14.15
N ASN A 89 -7.99 6.29 14.72
CA ASN A 89 -7.82 6.42 16.16
C ASN A 89 -8.80 7.44 16.81
N SER A 90 -9.30 8.41 16.04
CA SER A 90 -10.34 9.35 16.47
C SER A 90 -11.77 8.82 16.30
N GLY A 91 -11.94 7.62 15.72
CA GLY A 91 -13.26 7.04 15.47
C GLY A 91 -13.98 7.61 14.24
N LEU A 92 -13.35 8.49 13.46
CA LEU A 92 -13.91 8.99 12.20
C LEU A 92 -13.87 7.95 11.07
N ARG A 93 -13.11 6.87 11.27
CA ARG A 93 -13.10 5.66 10.44
C ARG A 93 -13.05 4.43 11.33
N GLU A 94 -13.73 3.38 10.89
CA GLU A 94 -13.84 2.14 11.66
C GLU A 94 -12.56 1.30 11.58
N ARG A 95 -11.92 1.22 10.40
CA ARG A 95 -10.77 0.35 10.12
C ARG A 95 -9.75 1.03 9.23
N GLY A 96 -8.58 0.40 9.08
CA GLY A 96 -7.47 0.92 8.27
C GLY A 96 -6.11 1.03 8.96
N LEU A 97 -6.02 0.70 10.25
CA LEU A 97 -4.73 0.56 10.94
C LEU A 97 -3.94 -0.64 10.38
N CYS A 98 -2.63 -0.61 10.60
CA CYS A 98 -1.73 -1.68 10.17
C CYS A 98 -2.11 -3.07 10.70
N CYS A 99 -2.62 -3.17 11.93
CA CYS A 99 -3.11 -4.45 12.48
C CYS A 99 -4.32 -4.98 11.71
N HIS A 100 -5.29 -4.13 11.39
CA HIS A 100 -6.48 -4.51 10.61
C HIS A 100 -6.09 -5.00 9.21
N TRP A 101 -5.10 -4.33 8.61
CA TRP A 101 -4.55 -4.76 7.33
C TRP A 101 -3.92 -6.16 7.42
N ALA A 102 -3.08 -6.39 8.42
CA ALA A 102 -2.43 -7.68 8.63
C ALA A 102 -3.45 -8.81 8.84
N GLU A 103 -4.50 -8.55 9.63
CA GLU A 103 -5.59 -9.50 9.89
C GLU A 103 -6.32 -9.89 8.61
N ASP A 104 -6.77 -8.90 7.81
CA ASP A 104 -7.56 -9.15 6.60
C ASP A 104 -6.72 -9.81 5.50
N MET A 105 -5.46 -9.41 5.36
CA MET A 105 -4.51 -10.06 4.44
C MET A 105 -4.23 -11.50 4.85
N ALA A 106 -3.96 -11.75 6.12
CA ALA A 106 -3.71 -13.09 6.62
C ALA A 106 -4.94 -14.00 6.50
N ALA A 107 -6.15 -13.46 6.66
CA ALA A 107 -7.39 -14.22 6.44
C ALA A 107 -7.49 -14.71 4.98
N ARG A 108 -7.23 -13.83 4.01
CA ARG A 108 -7.29 -14.17 2.57
C ARG A 108 -6.22 -15.18 2.16
N LEU A 109 -5.01 -15.02 2.67
CA LEU A 109 -3.91 -15.95 2.37
C LEU A 109 -4.15 -17.32 3.02
N ARG A 110 -4.63 -17.36 4.27
CA ARG A 110 -4.95 -18.65 4.94
C ARG A 110 -6.10 -19.39 4.26
N ALA A 111 -7.06 -18.67 3.69
CA ALA A 111 -8.16 -19.30 2.94
C ALA A 111 -7.72 -20.05 1.68
N LEU A 112 -6.47 -19.84 1.21
CA LEU A 112 -5.91 -20.59 0.09
C LEU A 112 -5.48 -22.02 0.45
N ASP A 113 -5.28 -22.31 1.75
CA ASP A 113 -4.88 -23.64 2.25
C ASP A 113 -3.65 -24.22 1.52
N LEU A 114 -2.63 -23.36 1.32
CA LEU A 114 -1.35 -23.71 0.70
C LEU A 114 -0.50 -24.58 1.65
N ARG A 115 0.41 -25.38 1.09
CA ARG A 115 1.14 -26.43 1.81
C ARG A 115 2.45 -25.97 2.42
#